data_AF-A0A969XM88-F1
#
_entry.id   AF-A0A969XM88-F1
#
_cell.length_a   1.000
_cell.length_b   1.000
_cell.length_c   1.000
_cell.angle_alpha   90.00
_cell.angle_beta   90.00
_cell.angle_gamma   90.00
#
_symmetry.space_group_name_H-M   'P 1'
#
loop_
_entity.id
_entity.type
_entity.pdbx_description
1 polymer ?
#
loop_
_entity_poly.entity_id
_entity_poly.type
_entity_poly.pdbx_seq_one_letter_code
_entity_poly.pdbx_strand_id
1 'polypeptide(L)'
;MSNHDIPTWTLRPAHDWLRPLRVAFDLTSPTRVVAQAASGLRAAFERLGHRVDLAPEPETEVVIANAGFGQPISWRRAPLFMAGRRYRMARTPTVVTLISASVREVEDLLERLAHSLALEAPGPSDFDYPGVAPRAHEVFIEQGRRGGPILALTRLLQAQAKCLRIILLVGEEAPERAYHFDLVGAHPVTEADDLPSFYEDMAVRVATAAGVKPVVEHEQVPPPVPRDVWQRLATPGQMCRASNELNAREFFTAMLRVADLVAVPALGDAVAEQYSEGCFATWDPALGALVATVTGSARPVNKGQLTPEEL
;
A
#
# COMPACT_ATOMS: atom_id res chain seq x y z
N MET A 1 9.59 48.67 -4.03
CA MET A 1 9.40 47.35 -3.40
C MET A 1 9.04 46.40 -4.51
N SER A 2 10.02 45.61 -4.93
CA SER A 2 10.00 44.79 -6.14
C SER A 2 9.25 43.47 -5.90
N ASN A 3 8.36 43.15 -6.84
CA ASN A 3 7.73 41.84 -7.02
C ASN A 3 8.75 40.73 -6.78
N HIS A 4 8.50 39.88 -5.78
CA HIS A 4 9.14 38.57 -5.71
C HIS A 4 8.37 37.66 -6.67
N ASP A 5 9.02 37.32 -7.78
CA ASP A 5 8.59 36.25 -8.66
C ASP A 5 8.48 34.97 -7.85
N ILE A 6 7.24 34.53 -7.63
CA ILE A 6 6.95 33.18 -7.14
C ILE A 6 7.42 32.23 -8.24
N PRO A 7 8.27 31.23 -7.96
CA PRO A 7 8.70 30.29 -8.98
C PRO A 7 7.47 29.59 -9.54
N THR A 8 7.19 29.84 -10.82
CA THR A 8 6.28 29.02 -11.61
C THR A 8 6.95 27.65 -11.72
N TRP A 9 6.44 26.66 -11.01
CA TRP A 9 6.84 25.28 -11.18
C TRP A 9 6.41 24.85 -12.59
N THR A 10 7.28 25.09 -13.56
CA THR A 10 7.20 24.49 -14.89
C THR A 10 7.09 22.98 -14.72
N LEU A 11 6.12 22.36 -15.42
CA LEU A 11 5.90 20.92 -15.55
C LEU A 11 7.21 20.15 -15.36
N ARG A 12 7.33 19.41 -14.26
CA ARG A 12 8.53 18.60 -14.03
C ARG A 12 8.58 17.56 -15.15
N PRO A 13 9.69 17.46 -15.91
CA PRO A 13 9.81 16.38 -16.88
C PRO A 13 9.63 15.04 -16.16
N ALA A 14 8.84 14.15 -16.77
CA ALA A 14 8.67 12.78 -16.30
C ALA A 14 10.04 12.17 -16.00
N HIS A 15 10.19 11.53 -14.85
CA HIS A 15 11.49 11.01 -14.44
C HIS A 15 12.04 10.00 -15.47
N ASP A 16 13.31 10.13 -15.85
CA ASP A 16 13.96 9.26 -16.85
C ASP A 16 13.97 7.76 -16.47
N TRP A 17 13.70 7.42 -15.20
CA TRP A 17 13.58 6.04 -14.73
C TRP A 17 12.19 5.42 -14.95
N LEU A 18 11.18 6.22 -15.35
CA LEU A 18 9.85 5.70 -15.66
C LEU A 18 9.88 4.95 -16.98
N ARG A 19 9.85 3.62 -16.92
CA ARG A 19 9.64 2.79 -18.11
C ARG A 19 8.19 2.92 -18.61
N PRO A 20 7.95 2.87 -19.92
CA PRO A 20 6.60 2.72 -20.46
C PRO A 20 5.89 1.49 -19.87
N LEU A 21 4.60 1.65 -19.56
CA LEU A 21 3.74 0.62 -19.00
C LEU A 21 2.54 0.40 -19.91
N ARG A 22 1.96 -0.80 -19.88
CA ARG A 22 0.62 -1.04 -20.45
C ARG A 22 -0.43 -0.96 -19.35
N VAL A 23 -1.31 0.03 -19.47
CA VAL A 23 -2.36 0.34 -18.51
C VAL A 23 -3.73 0.11 -19.17
N ALA A 24 -4.64 -0.54 -18.47
CA ALA A 24 -6.03 -0.66 -18.90
C ALA A 24 -6.99 -0.31 -17.76
N PHE A 25 -8.20 0.10 -18.13
CA PHE A 25 -9.24 0.49 -17.19
C PHE A 25 -10.43 -0.46 -17.31
N ASP A 26 -10.79 -1.13 -16.21
CA ASP A 26 -11.94 -2.04 -16.07
C ASP A 26 -12.94 -1.41 -15.08
N LEU A 27 -13.63 -0.37 -15.54
CA LEU A 27 -14.59 0.36 -14.72
C LEU A 27 -15.99 -0.24 -14.86
N THR A 28 -16.65 -0.49 -13.73
CA THR A 28 -18.04 -0.94 -13.65
C THR A 28 -18.89 0.13 -12.97
N SER A 29 -19.82 0.73 -13.73
CA SER A 29 -20.75 1.76 -13.24
C SER A 29 -20.07 2.87 -12.41
N PRO A 30 -19.07 3.57 -12.97
CA PRO A 30 -18.34 4.60 -12.22
C PRO A 30 -19.28 5.75 -11.82
N THR A 31 -19.03 6.33 -10.64
CA THR A 31 -19.61 7.64 -10.28
C THR A 31 -19.06 8.71 -11.24
N ARG A 32 -19.68 9.89 -11.23
CA ARG A 32 -19.20 11.03 -12.05
C ARG A 32 -17.74 11.39 -11.72
N VAL A 33 -17.39 11.46 -10.45
CA VAL A 33 -16.02 11.76 -9.97
C VAL A 33 -15.03 10.69 -10.46
N VAL A 34 -15.37 9.41 -10.35
CA VAL A 34 -14.52 8.31 -10.86
C VAL A 34 -14.35 8.39 -12.38
N ALA A 35 -15.43 8.66 -13.12
CA ALA A 35 -15.36 8.77 -14.58
C ALA A 35 -14.48 9.94 -15.03
N GLN A 36 -14.60 11.10 -14.37
CA GLN A 36 -13.74 12.26 -14.61
C GLN A 36 -12.28 11.94 -14.30
N ALA A 37 -12.01 11.36 -13.12
CA ALA A 37 -10.66 11.01 -12.72
C ALA A 37 -10.03 9.97 -13.65
N ALA A 38 -10.79 8.98 -14.10
CA ALA A 38 -10.32 8.00 -15.06
C ALA A 38 -9.95 8.65 -16.40
N SER A 39 -10.75 9.60 -16.91
CA SER A 39 -10.44 10.35 -18.13
C SER A 39 -9.13 11.14 -17.98
N GLY A 40 -8.99 11.88 -16.89
CA GLY A 40 -7.78 12.65 -16.59
C GLY A 40 -6.53 11.77 -16.44
N LEU A 41 -6.68 10.63 -15.77
CA LEU A 41 -5.60 9.68 -15.55
C LEU A 41 -5.16 8.98 -16.85
N ARG A 42 -6.09 8.66 -17.77
CA ARG A 42 -5.74 8.16 -19.11
C ARG A 42 -4.86 9.17 -19.87
N ALA A 43 -5.31 10.42 -19.92
CA ALA A 43 -4.56 11.48 -20.59
C ALA A 43 -3.19 11.71 -19.93
N ALA A 44 -3.09 11.61 -18.60
CA ALA A 44 -1.82 11.70 -17.90
C ALA A 44 -0.88 10.53 -18.24
N PHE A 45 -1.37 9.29 -18.24
CA PHE A 45 -0.56 8.14 -18.64
C PHE A 45 -0.04 8.26 -20.07
N GLU A 46 -0.86 8.70 -21.02
CA GLU A 46 -0.45 8.94 -22.41
C GLU A 46 0.62 10.03 -22.51
N ARG A 47 0.46 11.15 -21.79
CA ARG A 47 1.47 12.24 -21.75
C ARG A 47 2.82 11.76 -21.18
N LEU A 48 2.79 10.87 -20.20
CA LEU A 48 3.98 10.26 -19.59
C LEU A 48 4.59 9.14 -20.46
N GLY A 49 4.05 8.86 -21.65
CA GLY A 49 4.58 7.88 -22.59
C GLY A 49 4.17 6.43 -22.28
N HIS A 50 3.18 6.21 -21.42
CA HIS A 50 2.59 4.90 -21.21
C HIS A 50 1.56 4.58 -22.30
N ARG A 51 1.29 3.29 -22.51
CA ARG A 51 0.26 2.81 -23.43
C ARG A 51 -1.02 2.55 -22.64
N VAL A 52 -2.10 3.23 -23.03
CA VAL A 52 -3.44 3.03 -22.45
C VAL A 52 -4.29 2.21 -23.41
N ASP A 53 -4.62 0.99 -23.01
CA ASP A 53 -5.49 0.10 -23.77
C ASP A 53 -6.97 0.30 -23.40
N LEU A 54 -7.87 0.05 -24.35
CA LEU A 54 -9.33 0.23 -24.15
C LEU A 54 -9.90 -0.78 -23.15
N ALA A 55 -9.30 -1.97 -23.07
CA ALA A 55 -9.66 -3.05 -22.16
C ALA A 55 -8.39 -3.82 -21.72
N PRO A 56 -8.42 -4.53 -20.58
CA PRO A 56 -7.29 -5.35 -20.18
C PRO A 56 -6.99 -6.47 -21.18
N GLU A 57 -5.72 -6.58 -21.55
CA GLU A 57 -5.14 -7.57 -22.47
C GLU A 57 -4.14 -8.47 -21.71
N PRO A 58 -3.68 -9.59 -22.32
CA PRO A 58 -2.73 -10.49 -21.67
C PRO A 58 -1.44 -9.82 -21.18
N GLU A 59 -0.97 -8.77 -21.85
CA GLU A 59 0.23 -8.01 -21.53
C GLU A 59 -0.02 -6.78 -20.64
N THR A 60 -1.26 -6.53 -20.22
CA THR A 60 -1.57 -5.42 -19.32
C THR A 60 -0.83 -5.56 -18.00
N GLU A 61 -0.08 -4.53 -17.63
CA GLU A 61 0.72 -4.50 -16.41
C GLU A 61 -0.01 -3.80 -15.27
N VAL A 62 -0.90 -2.86 -15.59
CA VAL A 62 -1.70 -2.11 -14.63
C VAL A 62 -3.18 -2.17 -15.00
N VAL A 63 -4.02 -2.60 -14.05
CA VAL A 63 -5.47 -2.55 -14.18
C VAL A 63 -6.02 -1.51 -13.20
N ILE A 64 -6.62 -0.46 -13.74
CA ILE A 64 -7.39 0.52 -12.97
C ILE A 64 -8.85 0.10 -12.94
N ALA A 65 -9.39 -0.13 -11.76
CA ALA A 65 -10.79 -0.50 -11.54
C ALA A 65 -11.50 0.52 -10.65
N ASN A 66 -12.80 0.33 -10.39
CA ASN A 66 -13.51 1.12 -9.38
C ASN A 66 -14.36 0.26 -8.44
N ALA A 67 -14.64 0.81 -7.26
CA ALA A 67 -15.60 0.28 -6.30
C ALA A 67 -16.39 1.46 -5.66
N GLY A 68 -17.54 1.16 -5.08
CA GLY A 68 -18.33 2.13 -4.33
C GLY A 68 -17.76 2.35 -2.94
N PHE A 69 -17.83 3.58 -2.42
CA PHE A 69 -17.47 3.87 -1.04
C PHE A 69 -18.44 3.16 -0.08
N GLY A 70 -17.91 2.46 0.92
CA GLY A 70 -18.72 1.67 1.84
C GLY A 70 -19.37 0.42 1.25
N GLN A 71 -19.11 0.09 -0.03
CA GLN A 71 -19.79 -1.00 -0.74
C GLN A 71 -18.85 -2.18 -0.98
N PRO A 72 -19.01 -3.29 -0.23
CA PRO A 72 -18.12 -4.43 -0.38
C PRO A 72 -18.33 -5.16 -1.70
N ILE A 73 -17.23 -5.53 -2.34
CA ILE A 73 -17.25 -6.37 -3.54
C ILE A 73 -16.91 -7.81 -3.18
N SER A 74 -17.54 -8.76 -3.89
CA SER A 74 -17.16 -10.16 -3.81
C SER A 74 -15.76 -10.37 -4.37
N TRP A 75 -14.95 -11.21 -3.72
CA TRP A 75 -13.63 -11.61 -4.24
C TRP A 75 -13.73 -12.20 -5.65
N ARG A 76 -14.85 -12.84 -6.01
CA ARG A 76 -15.12 -13.40 -7.35
C ARG A 76 -15.32 -12.35 -8.43
N ARG A 77 -15.43 -11.07 -8.04
CA ARG A 77 -15.55 -9.92 -8.94
C ARG A 77 -14.39 -8.94 -8.81
N ALA A 78 -13.59 -9.06 -7.75
CA ALA A 78 -12.47 -8.18 -7.47
C ALA A 78 -11.31 -8.41 -8.47
N PRO A 79 -10.85 -7.37 -9.18
CA PRO A 79 -9.78 -7.52 -10.17
C PRO A 79 -8.47 -8.05 -9.58
N LEU A 80 -8.14 -7.73 -8.31
CA LEU A 80 -6.95 -8.28 -7.64
C LEU A 80 -6.89 -9.82 -7.68
N PHE A 81 -8.05 -10.48 -7.55
CA PHE A 81 -8.15 -11.94 -7.54
C PHE A 81 -8.48 -12.52 -8.91
N MET A 82 -9.20 -11.77 -9.74
CA MET A 82 -9.83 -12.32 -10.93
C MET A 82 -9.22 -11.84 -12.25
N ALA A 83 -8.49 -10.72 -12.27
CA ALA A 83 -7.99 -10.13 -13.52
C ALA A 83 -7.13 -11.11 -14.32
N GLY A 84 -6.17 -11.78 -13.66
CA GLY A 84 -5.29 -12.74 -14.33
C GLY A 84 -6.04 -13.85 -15.05
N ARG A 85 -7.05 -14.44 -14.40
CA ARG A 85 -7.89 -15.48 -15.00
C ARG A 85 -8.87 -14.91 -16.03
N ARG A 86 -9.52 -13.78 -15.72
CA ARG A 86 -10.57 -13.15 -16.55
C ARG A 86 -10.01 -12.68 -17.89
N TYR A 87 -8.81 -12.12 -17.88
CA TYR A 87 -8.16 -11.51 -19.05
C TYR A 87 -6.99 -12.34 -19.60
N ARG A 88 -6.76 -13.54 -19.05
CA ARG A 88 -5.68 -14.46 -19.45
C ARG A 88 -4.31 -13.77 -19.42
N MET A 89 -4.05 -13.01 -18.35
CA MET A 89 -2.82 -12.24 -18.24
C MET A 89 -1.60 -13.13 -18.12
N ALA A 90 -0.53 -12.75 -18.81
CA ALA A 90 0.75 -13.45 -18.78
C ALA A 90 1.41 -13.39 -17.39
N ARG A 91 1.09 -12.35 -16.60
CA ARG A 91 1.58 -12.12 -15.23
C ARG A 91 0.48 -11.50 -14.39
N THR A 92 0.63 -11.54 -13.07
CA THR A 92 -0.26 -10.82 -12.15
C THR A 92 -0.08 -9.31 -12.35
N PRO A 93 -1.13 -8.55 -12.71
CA PRO A 93 -1.01 -7.12 -12.89
C PRO A 93 -0.94 -6.40 -11.54
N THR A 94 -0.43 -5.18 -11.55
CA THR A 94 -0.73 -4.22 -10.48
C THR A 94 -2.18 -3.77 -10.62
N VAL A 95 -2.98 -3.97 -9.57
CA VAL A 95 -4.37 -3.50 -9.54
C VAL A 95 -4.48 -2.29 -8.64
N VAL A 96 -5.13 -1.24 -9.14
CA VAL A 96 -5.48 -0.03 -8.39
C VAL A 96 -6.98 0.18 -8.47
N THR A 97 -7.63 0.37 -7.33
CA THR A 97 -9.07 0.65 -7.28
C THR A 97 -9.33 2.11 -6.97
N LEU A 98 -10.05 2.79 -7.86
CA LEU A 98 -10.60 4.12 -7.63
C LEU A 98 -11.88 4.01 -6.80
N ILE A 99 -11.96 4.79 -5.73
CA ILE A 99 -13.16 4.94 -4.91
C ILE A 99 -13.43 6.44 -4.80
N SER A 100 -14.68 6.86 -4.94
CA SER A 100 -15.07 8.26 -4.70
C SER A 100 -16.00 8.38 -3.51
N ALA A 101 -15.82 9.42 -2.71
CA ALA A 101 -16.69 9.80 -1.60
C ALA A 101 -16.75 11.33 -1.48
N SER A 102 -17.82 11.86 -0.89
CA SER A 102 -17.84 13.26 -0.50
C SER A 102 -16.92 13.53 0.69
N VAL A 103 -16.57 14.80 0.92
CA VAL A 103 -15.81 15.22 2.11
C VAL A 103 -16.53 14.75 3.39
N ARG A 104 -17.85 14.96 3.44
CA ARG A 104 -18.67 14.57 4.59
C ARG A 104 -18.70 13.07 4.82
N GLU A 105 -18.84 12.26 3.78
CA GLU A 105 -18.83 10.79 3.91
C GLU A 105 -17.51 10.28 4.51
N VAL A 106 -16.39 10.90 4.13
CA VAL A 106 -15.07 10.56 4.67
C VAL A 106 -14.94 11.04 6.11
N GLU A 107 -15.33 12.27 6.42
CA GLU A 107 -15.28 12.85 7.77
C GLU A 107 -16.15 12.06 8.75
N ASP A 108 -17.41 11.79 8.41
CA ASP A 108 -18.34 11.02 9.26
C ASP A 108 -17.76 9.64 9.59
N LEU A 109 -17.12 8.97 8.62
CA LEU A 109 -16.51 7.67 8.83
C LEU A 109 -15.21 7.74 9.66
N LEU A 110 -14.39 8.77 9.44
CA LEU A 110 -13.18 9.01 10.24
C LEU A 110 -13.53 9.33 11.70
N GLU A 111 -14.57 10.13 11.94
CA GLU A 111 -15.07 10.44 13.28
C GLU A 111 -15.58 9.18 13.98
N ARG A 112 -16.37 8.35 13.29
CA ARG A 112 -16.83 7.06 13.83
C ARG A 112 -15.65 6.15 14.20
N LEU A 113 -14.65 6.05 13.32
CA LEU A 113 -13.44 5.26 13.59
C LEU A 113 -12.64 5.84 14.77
N ALA A 114 -12.48 7.16 14.83
CA ALA A 114 -11.81 7.84 15.93
C ALA A 114 -12.50 7.56 17.27
N HIS A 115 -13.83 7.62 17.30
CA HIS A 115 -14.63 7.30 18.48
C HIS A 115 -14.40 5.85 18.93
N SER A 116 -14.52 4.88 18.04
CA SER A 116 -14.28 3.47 18.37
C SER A 116 -12.85 3.21 18.85
N LEU A 117 -11.85 3.85 18.23
CA LEU A 117 -10.44 3.69 18.61
C LEU A 117 -10.09 4.29 19.97
N ALA A 118 -10.83 5.32 20.39
CA ALA A 118 -10.66 6.01 21.67
C ALA A 118 -11.26 5.25 22.87
N LEU A 119 -12.08 4.22 22.62
CA LEU A 119 -12.57 3.35 23.70
C LEU A 119 -11.40 2.63 24.39
N GLU A 120 -11.55 2.38 25.68
CA GLU A 120 -10.54 1.66 26.48
C GLU A 120 -10.36 0.23 25.97
N ALA A 121 -11.47 -0.48 25.79
CA ALA A 121 -11.52 -1.85 25.30
C ALA A 121 -12.55 -1.99 24.16
N PRO A 122 -12.24 -1.50 22.94
CA PRO A 122 -13.14 -1.64 21.80
C PRO A 122 -13.23 -3.10 21.36
N GLY A 123 -14.43 -3.51 20.97
CA GLY A 123 -14.75 -4.87 20.55
C GLY A 123 -15.27 -4.95 19.12
N PRO A 124 -15.67 -6.15 18.67
CA PRO A 124 -16.17 -6.37 17.31
C PRO A 124 -17.34 -5.46 16.91
N SER A 125 -18.26 -5.16 17.84
CA SER A 125 -19.44 -4.31 17.59
C SER A 125 -19.08 -2.86 17.27
N ASP A 126 -17.95 -2.37 17.76
CA ASP A 126 -17.49 -1.00 17.53
C ASP A 126 -16.91 -0.81 16.12
N PHE A 127 -16.68 -1.92 15.41
CA PHE A 127 -16.19 -1.96 14.02
C PHE A 127 -17.07 -2.82 13.11
N ASP A 128 -18.38 -2.83 13.35
CA ASP A 128 -19.35 -3.50 12.49
C ASP A 128 -19.52 -2.73 11.16
N TYR A 129 -18.67 -3.08 10.20
CA TYR A 129 -18.66 -2.54 8.85
C TYR A 129 -18.93 -3.64 7.81
N PRO A 130 -19.67 -3.34 6.74
CA PRO A 130 -20.01 -4.35 5.75
C PRO A 130 -18.76 -4.85 5.01
N GLY A 131 -18.66 -6.18 4.86
CA GLY A 131 -17.64 -6.84 4.03
C GLY A 131 -16.28 -7.11 4.67
N VAL A 132 -16.15 -6.86 5.97
CA VAL A 132 -14.97 -7.18 6.78
C VAL A 132 -15.11 -8.57 7.43
N ALA A 133 -14.00 -9.21 7.77
CA ALA A 133 -14.02 -10.48 8.51
C ALA A 133 -14.37 -10.25 10.00
N PRO A 134 -14.88 -11.26 10.74
CA PRO A 134 -15.18 -11.11 12.17
C PRO A 134 -13.99 -10.65 13.03
N ARG A 135 -12.77 -11.02 12.63
CA ARG A 135 -11.52 -10.63 13.31
C ARG A 135 -10.93 -9.30 12.82
N ALA A 136 -11.53 -8.64 11.83
CA ALA A 136 -10.99 -7.40 11.27
C ALA A 136 -10.90 -6.26 12.30
N HIS A 137 -11.73 -6.29 13.36
CA HIS A 137 -11.66 -5.34 14.47
C HIS A 137 -10.27 -5.31 15.14
N GLU A 138 -9.59 -6.45 15.26
CA GLU A 138 -8.23 -6.53 15.81
C GLU A 138 -7.27 -5.68 14.96
N VAL A 139 -7.37 -5.78 13.63
CA VAL A 139 -6.54 -5.02 12.69
C VAL A 139 -6.88 -3.54 12.73
N PHE A 140 -8.16 -3.17 12.83
CA PHE A 140 -8.57 -1.77 12.95
C PHE A 140 -8.02 -1.14 14.24
N ILE A 141 -8.08 -1.85 15.36
CA ILE A 141 -7.55 -1.37 16.65
C ILE A 141 -6.04 -1.19 16.56
N GLU A 142 -5.32 -2.23 16.11
CA GLU A 142 -3.85 -2.21 16.06
C GLU A 142 -3.33 -1.10 15.14
N GLN A 143 -3.85 -1.04 13.92
CA GLN A 143 -3.40 -0.08 12.91
C GLN A 143 -3.93 1.32 13.22
N GLY A 144 -5.19 1.44 13.66
CA GLY A 144 -5.83 2.71 13.95
C GLY A 144 -5.25 3.41 15.17
N ARG A 145 -4.88 2.69 16.23
CA ARG A 145 -4.24 3.31 17.41
C ARG A 145 -2.83 3.83 17.11
N ARG A 146 -2.14 3.25 16.13
CA ARG A 146 -0.77 3.63 15.73
C ARG A 146 -0.73 4.69 14.63
N GLY A 147 -1.51 4.49 13.56
CA GLY A 147 -1.55 5.35 12.37
C GLY A 147 -2.76 6.28 12.29
N GLY A 148 -3.59 6.31 13.33
CA GLY A 148 -4.81 7.11 13.40
C GLY A 148 -6.00 6.54 12.62
N PRO A 149 -7.17 7.19 12.70
CA PRO A 149 -8.41 6.76 12.04
C PRO A 149 -8.28 6.59 10.53
N ILE A 150 -7.41 7.36 9.87
CA ILE A 150 -7.14 7.27 8.43
C ILE A 150 -6.54 5.90 8.03
N LEU A 151 -5.74 5.30 8.90
CA LEU A 151 -5.18 3.99 8.65
C LEU A 151 -6.23 2.89 8.84
N ALA A 152 -7.13 3.03 9.82
CA ALA A 152 -8.29 2.14 9.94
C ALA A 152 -9.23 2.26 8.73
N LEU A 153 -9.47 3.48 8.23
CA LEU A 153 -10.22 3.72 6.98
C LEU A 153 -9.55 3.02 5.79
N THR A 154 -8.23 3.13 5.67
CA THR A 154 -7.45 2.43 4.64
C THR A 154 -7.74 0.92 4.65
N ARG A 155 -7.64 0.28 5.82
CA ARG A 155 -7.90 -1.16 5.97
C ARG A 155 -9.34 -1.52 5.63
N LEU A 156 -10.29 -0.67 6.01
CA LEU A 156 -11.71 -0.86 5.69
C LEU A 156 -11.95 -0.83 4.18
N LEU A 157 -11.44 0.19 3.49
CA LEU A 157 -11.59 0.30 2.05
C LEU A 157 -10.86 -0.83 1.31
N GLN A 158 -9.66 -1.23 1.75
CA GLN A 158 -8.95 -2.39 1.21
C GLN A 158 -9.75 -3.67 1.37
N ALA A 159 -10.38 -3.85 2.53
CA ALA A 159 -11.24 -5.00 2.80
C ALA A 159 -12.49 -4.98 1.92
N GLN A 160 -13.15 -3.84 1.74
CA GLN A 160 -14.38 -3.72 0.94
C GLN A 160 -14.10 -3.85 -0.55
N ALA A 161 -13.09 -3.16 -1.06
CA ALA A 161 -12.70 -3.19 -2.46
C ALA A 161 -11.87 -4.43 -2.83
N LYS A 162 -11.49 -5.27 -1.85
CA LYS A 162 -10.67 -6.47 -2.06
C LYS A 162 -9.40 -6.15 -2.87
N CYS A 163 -8.77 -5.02 -2.55
CA CYS A 163 -7.64 -4.48 -3.29
C CYS A 163 -6.64 -3.84 -2.32
N LEU A 164 -5.34 -3.98 -2.60
CA LEU A 164 -4.28 -3.44 -1.74
C LEU A 164 -3.98 -1.97 -2.04
N ARG A 165 -4.11 -1.55 -3.31
CA ARG A 165 -3.85 -0.17 -3.73
C ARG A 165 -5.15 0.52 -4.05
N ILE A 166 -5.45 1.58 -3.30
CA ILE A 166 -6.68 2.35 -3.45
C ILE A 166 -6.30 3.81 -3.68
N ILE A 167 -7.01 4.44 -4.61
CA ILE A 167 -7.06 5.89 -4.71
C ILE A 167 -8.45 6.31 -4.27
N LEU A 168 -8.54 6.93 -3.09
CA LEU A 168 -9.77 7.53 -2.59
C LEU A 168 -9.83 8.98 -3.08
N LEU A 169 -10.68 9.21 -4.07
CA LEU A 169 -11.04 10.51 -4.61
C LEU A 169 -12.07 11.15 -3.67
N VAL A 170 -11.75 12.31 -3.11
CA VAL A 170 -12.67 13.06 -2.26
C VAL A 170 -13.18 14.26 -3.04
N GLY A 171 -14.50 14.41 -3.11
CA GLY A 171 -15.19 15.51 -3.77
C GLY A 171 -16.61 15.13 -4.20
N GLU A 172 -17.47 16.13 -4.40
CA GLU A 172 -18.88 15.95 -4.76
C GLU A 172 -19.07 15.85 -6.28
N GLU A 173 -18.77 16.94 -6.99
CA GLU A 173 -18.97 17.07 -8.44
C GLU A 173 -17.70 16.76 -9.25
N ALA A 174 -16.54 17.04 -8.64
CA ALA A 174 -15.20 16.88 -9.19
C ALA A 174 -14.25 16.46 -8.04
N PRO A 175 -13.12 15.81 -8.34
CA PRO A 175 -12.13 15.50 -7.30
C PRO A 175 -11.52 16.79 -6.77
N GLU A 176 -11.53 16.94 -5.44
CA GLU A 176 -10.86 18.01 -4.69
C GLU A 176 -9.50 17.52 -4.19
N ARG A 177 -9.39 16.24 -3.82
CA ARG A 177 -8.14 15.60 -3.43
C ARG A 177 -8.17 14.09 -3.64
N ALA A 178 -7.00 13.47 -3.65
CA ALA A 178 -6.84 12.02 -3.72
C ALA A 178 -5.95 11.53 -2.59
N TYR A 179 -6.45 10.60 -1.78
CA TYR A 179 -5.61 9.79 -0.89
C TYR A 179 -5.13 8.55 -1.63
N HIS A 180 -3.84 8.26 -1.55
CA HIS A 180 -3.25 7.07 -2.14
C HIS A 180 -2.90 6.09 -1.04
N PHE A 181 -3.66 5.00 -0.96
CA PHE A 181 -3.48 3.98 0.05
C PHE A 181 -2.79 2.74 -0.54
N ASP A 182 -1.87 2.17 0.23
CA ASP A 182 -1.25 0.88 -0.06
C ASP A 182 -1.22 -0.04 1.17
N LEU A 183 -0.59 -1.21 1.04
CA LEU A 183 -0.47 -2.15 2.16
C LEU A 183 0.41 -1.60 3.29
N VAL A 184 1.42 -0.79 2.97
CA VAL A 184 2.41 -0.23 3.90
C VAL A 184 1.80 0.78 4.86
N GLY A 185 0.65 1.37 4.52
CA GLY A 185 -0.10 2.26 5.40
C GLY A 185 0.26 3.74 5.29
N ALA A 186 1.18 4.07 4.38
CA ALA A 186 1.36 5.46 3.97
C ALA A 186 0.11 5.93 3.22
N HIS A 187 -0.25 7.20 3.41
CA HIS A 187 -1.45 7.80 2.81
C HIS A 187 -1.14 9.20 2.22
N PRO A 188 -0.18 9.31 1.28
CA PRO A 188 0.08 10.59 0.65
C PRO A 188 -1.18 11.15 -0.02
N VAL A 189 -1.26 12.47 -0.04
CA VAL A 189 -2.39 13.22 -0.56
C VAL A 189 -1.94 14.04 -1.76
N THR A 190 -2.76 14.06 -2.81
CA THR A 190 -2.63 14.99 -3.92
C THR A 190 -3.83 15.93 -3.90
N GLU A 191 -3.60 17.23 -3.76
CA GLU A 191 -4.65 18.25 -3.85
C GLU A 191 -4.94 18.58 -5.33
N ALA A 192 -6.20 18.84 -5.67
CA ALA A 192 -6.65 19.10 -7.04
C ALA A 192 -6.63 20.59 -7.41
N ASP A 193 -5.65 21.35 -6.92
CA ASP A 193 -5.48 22.78 -7.22
C ASP A 193 -5.24 23.04 -8.72
N ASP A 194 -4.53 22.12 -9.37
CA ASP A 194 -4.30 22.09 -10.83
C ASP A 194 -4.59 20.67 -11.35
N LEU A 195 -5.69 20.51 -12.09
CA LEU A 195 -6.16 19.20 -12.56
C LEU A 195 -5.12 18.44 -13.43
N PRO A 196 -4.41 19.08 -14.37
CA PRO A 196 -3.32 18.43 -15.10
C PRO A 196 -2.24 17.84 -14.18
N SER A 197 -1.71 18.63 -13.23
CA SER A 197 -0.68 18.19 -12.27
C SER A 197 -1.22 17.14 -11.30
N PHE A 198 -2.49 17.26 -10.88
CA PHE A 198 -3.17 16.29 -10.03
C PHE A 198 -3.19 14.90 -10.68
N TYR A 199 -3.63 14.80 -11.95
CA TYR A 199 -3.65 13.52 -12.65
C TYR A 199 -2.26 13.01 -13.00
N GLU A 200 -1.30 13.90 -13.25
CA GLU A 200 0.09 13.53 -13.50
C GLU A 200 0.75 12.93 -12.24
N ASP A 201 0.60 13.55 -11.08
CA ASP A 201 1.10 13.01 -9.81
C ASP A 201 0.46 11.65 -9.49
N MET A 202 -0.86 11.52 -9.70
CA MET A 202 -1.53 10.22 -9.57
C MET A 202 -0.96 9.17 -10.52
N ALA A 203 -0.77 9.51 -11.80
CA ALA A 203 -0.23 8.59 -12.80
C ALA A 203 1.22 8.18 -12.47
N VAL A 204 2.07 9.12 -12.06
CA VAL A 204 3.44 8.86 -11.64
C VAL A 204 3.47 7.93 -10.44
N ARG A 205 2.62 8.13 -9.42
CA ARG A 205 2.55 7.23 -8.25
C ARG A 205 2.19 5.80 -8.65
N VAL A 206 1.18 5.63 -9.51
CA VAL A 206 0.78 4.32 -10.02
C VAL A 206 1.91 3.70 -10.85
N ALA A 207 2.51 4.47 -11.75
CA ALA A 207 3.60 4.01 -12.60
C ALA A 207 4.84 3.62 -11.80
N THR A 208 5.14 4.36 -10.72
CA THR A 208 6.20 4.03 -9.77
C THR A 208 5.91 2.68 -9.12
N ALA A 209 4.72 2.52 -8.54
CA ALA A 209 4.34 1.30 -7.84
C ALA A 209 4.32 0.05 -8.74
N ALA A 210 3.99 0.20 -10.03
CA ALA A 210 3.96 -0.88 -11.00
C ALA A 210 5.30 -1.08 -11.75
N GLY A 211 6.13 -0.05 -11.81
CA GLY A 211 7.38 -0.03 -12.57
C GLY A 211 8.56 -0.59 -11.79
N VAL A 212 8.51 -0.58 -10.46
CA VAL A 212 9.57 -1.11 -9.59
C VAL A 212 9.57 -2.64 -9.57
N LYS A 213 10.77 -3.22 -9.61
CA LYS A 213 10.96 -4.64 -9.31
C LYS A 213 11.03 -4.82 -7.80
N PRO A 214 10.36 -5.84 -7.23
CA PRO A 214 10.53 -6.14 -5.81
C PRO A 214 11.98 -6.52 -5.54
N VAL A 215 12.54 -6.00 -4.44
CA VAL A 215 13.89 -6.36 -3.97
C VAL A 215 13.79 -7.69 -3.21
N VAL A 216 13.50 -8.76 -3.94
CA VAL A 216 13.37 -10.12 -3.41
C VAL A 216 14.46 -11.06 -3.92
N GLU A 217 15.18 -10.64 -4.96
CA GLU A 217 16.31 -11.35 -5.55
C GLU A 217 17.58 -11.10 -4.70
N HIS A 218 17.60 -11.68 -3.49
CA HIS A 218 18.77 -11.61 -2.61
C HIS A 218 19.93 -12.40 -3.23
N GLU A 219 21.07 -11.73 -3.43
CA GLU A 219 22.29 -12.36 -3.93
C GLU A 219 23.21 -12.74 -2.76
N GLN A 220 23.72 -13.97 -2.76
CA GLN A 220 24.81 -14.36 -1.88
C GLN A 220 26.13 -13.92 -2.51
N VAL A 221 26.72 -12.84 -1.99
CA VAL A 221 27.98 -12.29 -2.49
C VAL A 221 29.17 -13.03 -1.85
N PRO A 222 30.04 -13.71 -2.62
CA PRO A 222 31.22 -14.38 -2.07
C PRO A 222 32.37 -13.40 -1.74
N PRO A 223 33.27 -13.75 -0.79
CA PRO A 223 33.15 -14.91 0.09
C PRO A 223 32.11 -14.69 1.19
N PRO A 224 31.34 -15.72 1.59
CA PRO A 224 30.42 -15.60 2.72
C PRO A 224 31.19 -15.30 4.02
N VAL A 225 30.53 -14.63 4.97
CA VAL A 225 31.10 -14.40 6.30
C VAL A 225 31.31 -15.76 7.00
N PRO A 226 32.55 -16.13 7.37
CA PRO A 226 32.80 -17.38 8.07
C PRO A 226 32.07 -17.44 9.41
N ARG A 227 31.54 -18.61 9.79
CA ARG A 227 30.74 -18.78 11.01
C ARG A 227 31.51 -18.36 12.27
N ASP A 228 32.79 -18.65 12.33
CA ASP A 228 33.66 -18.28 13.44
C ASP A 228 33.91 -16.76 13.51
N VAL A 229 33.97 -16.08 12.37
CA VAL A 229 33.99 -14.61 12.31
C VAL A 229 32.69 -14.05 12.84
N TRP A 230 31.54 -14.52 12.32
CA TRP A 230 30.21 -14.09 12.75
C TRP A 230 30.02 -14.19 14.26
N GLN A 231 30.40 -15.33 14.85
CA GLN A 231 30.27 -15.58 16.29
C GLN A 231 31.18 -14.70 17.16
N ARG A 232 32.27 -14.14 16.61
CA ARG A 232 33.17 -13.22 17.32
C ARG A 232 32.69 -11.77 17.29
N LEU A 233 31.77 -11.42 16.38
CA LEU A 233 31.26 -10.05 16.28
C LEU A 233 30.39 -9.72 17.50
N ALA A 234 30.52 -8.49 17.99
CA ALA A 234 29.61 -7.97 19.01
C ALA A 234 28.23 -7.64 18.42
N THR A 235 28.17 -7.36 17.11
CA THR A 235 26.98 -6.83 16.43
C THR A 235 25.76 -7.74 16.52
N PRO A 236 25.83 -9.06 16.27
CA PRO A 236 24.64 -9.91 16.37
C PRO A 236 24.02 -9.88 17.78
N GLY A 237 24.85 -9.99 18.83
CA GLY A 237 24.39 -9.90 20.21
C GLY A 237 23.85 -8.50 20.58
N GLN A 238 24.43 -7.43 20.03
CA GLN A 238 23.90 -6.07 20.20
C GLN A 238 22.54 -5.88 19.52
N MET A 239 22.36 -6.42 18.32
CA MET A 239 21.09 -6.37 17.60
C MET A 239 19.99 -7.17 18.31
N CYS A 240 20.29 -8.35 18.85
CA CYS A 240 19.34 -9.10 19.67
C CYS A 240 18.88 -8.30 20.91
N ARG A 241 19.81 -7.61 21.58
CA ARG A 241 19.47 -6.73 22.71
C ARG A 241 18.61 -5.55 22.25
N ALA A 242 18.96 -4.90 21.15
CA ALA A 242 18.17 -3.81 20.57
C ALA A 242 16.75 -4.27 20.22
N SER A 243 16.60 -5.47 19.65
CA SER A 243 15.31 -6.12 19.40
C SER A 243 14.46 -6.20 20.68
N ASN A 244 15.02 -6.73 21.77
CA ASN A 244 14.29 -6.84 23.03
C ASN A 244 13.87 -5.47 23.59
N GLU A 245 14.76 -4.48 23.54
CA GLU A 245 14.47 -3.12 24.01
C GLU A 245 13.40 -2.42 23.14
N LEU A 246 13.47 -2.56 21.82
CA LEU A 246 12.46 -2.03 20.90
C LEU A 246 11.10 -2.70 21.15
N ASN A 247 11.09 -4.00 21.40
CA ASN A 247 9.87 -4.74 21.71
C ASN A 247 9.23 -4.31 23.03
N ALA A 248 10.04 -4.10 24.07
CA ALA A 248 9.56 -3.59 25.36
C ALA A 248 8.92 -2.19 25.27
N ARG A 249 9.16 -1.48 24.17
CA ARG A 249 8.59 -0.16 23.84
C ARG A 249 7.54 -0.23 22.74
N GLU A 250 7.08 -1.44 22.40
CA GLU A 250 6.02 -1.70 21.42
C GLU A 250 6.36 -1.16 20.01
N PHE A 251 7.65 -1.09 19.68
CA PHE A 251 8.10 -0.56 18.39
C PHE A 251 7.65 -1.41 17.21
N PHE A 252 7.69 -2.74 17.33
CA PHE A 252 7.28 -3.65 16.24
C PHE A 252 5.76 -3.76 16.16
N THR A 253 5.21 -3.95 14.96
CA THR A 253 3.79 -4.28 14.75
C THR A 253 3.63 -5.78 14.58
N ALA A 254 2.41 -6.28 14.78
CA ALA A 254 2.06 -7.57 14.25
C ALA A 254 2.16 -7.54 12.72
N MET A 255 2.36 -8.73 12.15
CA MET A 255 2.30 -8.91 10.72
C MET A 255 0.85 -8.75 10.25
N LEU A 256 0.63 -7.88 9.27
CA LEU A 256 -0.67 -7.76 8.65
C LEU A 256 -0.93 -8.96 7.74
N ARG A 257 -1.97 -9.73 8.09
CA ARG A 257 -2.46 -10.80 7.24
C ARG A 257 -3.72 -10.33 6.56
N VAL A 258 -3.72 -10.36 5.23
CA VAL A 258 -4.91 -10.01 4.44
C VAL A 258 -6.09 -10.93 4.82
N ALA A 259 -5.83 -12.17 5.25
CA ALA A 259 -6.86 -13.09 5.75
C ALA A 259 -7.58 -12.60 7.02
N ASP A 260 -6.92 -11.80 7.87
CA ASP A 260 -7.54 -11.24 9.08
C ASP A 260 -8.46 -10.06 8.74
N LEU A 261 -8.26 -9.42 7.57
CA LEU A 261 -9.11 -8.37 7.04
C LEU A 261 -10.28 -8.91 6.20
N VAL A 262 -10.04 -9.97 5.41
CA VAL A 262 -11.02 -10.48 4.44
C VAL A 262 -11.09 -12.01 4.41
N ALA A 263 -12.31 -12.54 4.44
CA ALA A 263 -12.55 -13.97 4.22
C ALA A 263 -12.48 -14.32 2.72
N VAL A 264 -11.31 -14.75 2.25
CA VAL A 264 -11.11 -15.25 0.88
C VAL A 264 -10.61 -16.71 0.94
N PRO A 265 -11.43 -17.70 0.52
CA PRO A 265 -11.11 -19.14 0.67
C PRO A 265 -9.86 -19.64 -0.06
N ALA A 266 -9.26 -18.83 -0.93
CA ALA A 266 -8.11 -19.17 -1.76
C ALA A 266 -7.13 -17.99 -1.87
N LEU A 267 -6.91 -17.28 -0.76
CA LEU A 267 -5.83 -16.30 -0.70
C LEU A 267 -4.51 -17.08 -0.80
N GLY A 268 -3.81 -17.00 -1.95
CA GLY A 268 -2.53 -17.69 -2.10
C GLY A 268 -1.51 -17.18 -1.08
N ASP A 269 -0.63 -18.05 -0.61
CA ASP A 269 0.40 -17.79 0.42
C ASP A 269 1.19 -16.50 0.12
N ALA A 270 1.40 -16.19 -1.16
CA ALA A 270 2.11 -15.00 -1.61
C ALA A 270 1.44 -13.67 -1.22
N VAL A 271 0.10 -13.59 -1.09
CA VAL A 271 -0.65 -12.38 -0.68
C VAL A 271 -0.95 -12.39 0.82
N ALA A 272 -0.93 -13.56 1.45
CA ALA A 272 -1.33 -13.75 2.84
C ALA A 272 -0.34 -13.19 3.88
N GLU A 273 0.95 -13.12 3.54
CA GLU A 273 2.04 -12.87 4.50
C GLU A 273 2.92 -11.65 4.13
N GLN A 274 2.33 -10.62 3.52
CA GLN A 274 3.13 -9.63 2.79
C GLN A 274 3.71 -8.48 3.61
N TYR A 275 3.43 -8.33 4.91
CA TYR A 275 3.96 -7.17 5.61
C TYR A 275 4.11 -7.34 7.12
N SER A 276 5.35 -7.29 7.61
CA SER A 276 5.68 -7.02 9.01
C SER A 276 6.43 -5.68 9.10
N GLU A 277 5.91 -4.72 9.86
CA GLU A 277 6.62 -3.44 10.05
C GLU A 277 7.79 -3.60 11.04
N GLY A 278 8.69 -2.61 11.03
CA GLY A 278 9.77 -2.48 12.01
C GLY A 278 11.02 -3.30 11.71
N CYS A 279 11.64 -3.09 10.56
CA CYS A 279 13.01 -3.56 10.33
C CYS A 279 14.00 -2.53 10.90
N PHE A 280 15.12 -3.00 11.41
CA PHE A 280 16.22 -2.12 11.81
C PHE A 280 17.55 -2.71 11.36
N ALA A 281 18.53 -1.83 11.21
CA ALA A 281 19.86 -2.19 10.77
C ALA A 281 20.91 -1.42 11.56
N THR A 282 22.12 -1.95 11.61
CA THR A 282 23.29 -1.29 12.16
C THR A 282 24.49 -1.53 11.26
N TRP A 283 25.50 -0.68 11.37
CA TRP A 283 26.77 -0.86 10.68
C TRP A 283 27.74 -1.70 11.53
N ASP A 284 28.25 -2.80 10.99
CA ASP A 284 29.36 -3.54 11.59
C ASP A 284 30.70 -3.07 11.01
N PRO A 285 31.57 -2.43 11.82
CA PRO A 285 32.83 -1.90 11.32
C PRO A 285 33.87 -2.98 10.99
N ALA A 286 33.78 -4.18 11.58
CA ALA A 286 34.72 -5.28 11.31
C ALA A 286 34.38 -5.99 10.01
N LEU A 287 33.10 -6.09 9.66
CA LEU A 287 32.63 -6.57 8.36
C LEU A 287 32.70 -5.50 7.28
N GLY A 288 32.64 -4.21 7.65
CA GLY A 288 32.47 -3.13 6.71
C GLY A 288 31.13 -3.24 5.96
N ALA A 289 30.07 -3.63 6.68
CA ALA A 289 28.76 -3.93 6.10
C ALA A 289 27.61 -3.51 7.00
N LEU A 290 26.44 -3.28 6.39
CA LEU A 290 25.17 -3.17 7.12
C LEU A 290 24.68 -4.57 7.50
N VAL A 291 24.36 -4.74 8.77
CA VAL A 291 23.65 -5.92 9.29
C VAL A 291 22.21 -5.49 9.59
N ALA A 292 21.24 -6.19 9.01
CA ALA A 292 19.82 -5.83 9.09
C ALA A 292 19.01 -7.02 9.58
N THR A 293 17.91 -6.76 10.26
CA THR A 293 16.95 -7.82 10.58
C THR A 293 16.39 -8.45 9.31
N VAL A 294 16.18 -9.77 9.30
CA VAL A 294 15.54 -10.47 8.18
C VAL A 294 14.22 -9.81 7.77
N THR A 295 14.03 -9.66 6.46
CA THR A 295 12.82 -9.08 5.86
C THR A 295 12.28 -10.02 4.78
N GLY A 296 10.97 -10.01 4.55
CA GLY A 296 10.37 -10.83 3.48
C GLY A 296 10.46 -12.34 3.68
N SER A 297 10.65 -12.82 4.92
CA SER A 297 10.67 -14.26 5.21
C SER A 297 9.28 -14.88 5.04
N ALA A 298 9.22 -16.03 4.36
CA ALA A 298 8.01 -16.87 4.25
C ALA A 298 7.60 -17.55 5.57
N ARG A 299 8.27 -17.20 6.68
CA ARG A 299 7.92 -17.60 8.04
C ARG A 299 7.88 -16.34 8.89
N PRO A 300 6.86 -16.16 9.74
CA PRO A 300 6.84 -15.05 10.68
C PRO A 300 8.09 -15.08 11.56
N VAL A 301 8.82 -13.97 11.60
CA VAL A 301 9.96 -13.76 12.50
C VAL A 301 9.51 -12.82 13.60
N ASN A 302 9.74 -13.23 14.86
CA ASN A 302 9.45 -12.38 16.01
C ASN A 302 10.58 -11.36 16.14
N LYS A 303 10.41 -10.18 15.52
CA LYS A 303 11.40 -9.09 15.57
C LYS A 303 11.67 -8.57 16.97
N GLY A 304 10.82 -8.89 17.94
CA GLY A 304 11.02 -8.55 19.34
C GLY A 304 11.83 -9.57 20.14
N GLN A 305 12.17 -10.71 19.55
CA GLN A 305 12.96 -11.78 20.17
C GLN A 305 13.94 -12.41 19.15
N LEU A 306 14.68 -11.56 18.44
CA LEU A 306 15.61 -12.02 17.40
C LEU A 306 16.76 -12.86 17.97
N THR A 307 17.12 -13.88 17.20
CA THR A 307 18.34 -14.66 17.33
C THR A 307 19.41 -14.18 16.35
N PRO A 308 20.71 -14.44 16.60
CA PRO A 308 21.78 -14.11 15.67
C PRO A 308 21.64 -14.72 14.27
N GLU A 309 20.85 -15.80 14.12
CA GLU A 309 20.55 -16.47 12.87
C GLU A 309 19.43 -15.78 12.05
N GLU A 310 18.69 -14.85 12.65
CA GLU A 310 17.61 -14.09 12.03
C GLU A 310 18.07 -12.68 11.57
N LEU A 311 19.38 -12.48 11.47
CA LEU A 311 20.08 -11.29 10.99
C LEU A 311 20.81 -11.58 9.66
#